data_AF-A0A381TVR8-F1
#
_entry.id   AF-A0A381TVR8-F1
#
_cell.length_a   1.000
_cell.length_b   1.000
_cell.length_c   1.000
_cell.angle_alpha   90.00
_cell.angle_beta   90.00
_cell.angle_gamma   90.00
#
_symmetry.space_group_name_H-M   'P 1'
#
loop_
_entity.id
_entity.type
_entity.pdbx_description
1 polymer ?
#
loop_
_entity_poly.entity_id
_entity_poly.type
_entity_poly.pdbx_seq_one_letter_code
_entity_poly.pdbx_strand_id
1 'polypeptide(L)'
;MFIGLKEVLINDNNLKPGHVKLPAMNTEFWVKRDKKECTVVLGESWTYGESLEGIASAKGKYDLDMQLRNCWGTEVATMLDTDYYQYAVPGNNNFYVFTSVHRILKLLSPLYDTVYLLVQMTEPSREDIVINELKGHPLAKLYDREYVQTLTVKDWCVENEDILLTYLKDTIAEFNNVKATVWKNFCTVQNDKDYNFKIIKETWIEYSAKINGFKIESPDFYNVRWLKTFLNDYPVIQKTKYLHEQLDKIQASNKFVNVSQNHCPHPDETAHKVWGLNVYNLMEK
;
A
#
# COMPACT_ATOMS: atom_id res chain seq x y z
N MET A 1 -17.32 -1.35 -13.96
CA MET A 1 -17.21 -2.60 -14.76
C MET A 1 -16.45 -2.28 -16.04
N PHE A 2 -15.36 -2.99 -16.31
CA PHE A 2 -14.57 -2.81 -17.53
C PHE A 2 -15.40 -3.13 -18.77
N ILE A 3 -15.69 -2.11 -19.58
CA ILE A 3 -16.30 -2.29 -20.90
C ILE A 3 -15.15 -2.63 -21.87
N GLY A 4 -15.32 -3.68 -22.68
CA GLY A 4 -14.35 -4.04 -23.73
C GLY A 4 -13.13 -4.86 -23.27
N LEU A 5 -13.25 -5.63 -22.18
CA LEU A 5 -12.22 -6.58 -21.75
C LEU A 5 -11.90 -7.58 -22.86
N LYS A 6 -10.61 -7.71 -23.21
CA LYS A 6 -10.12 -8.62 -24.26
C LYS A 6 -9.43 -9.85 -23.68
N GLU A 7 -8.51 -9.61 -22.75
CA GLU A 7 -7.61 -10.62 -22.21
C GLU A 7 -7.32 -10.30 -20.75
N VAL A 8 -7.23 -11.34 -19.92
CA VAL A 8 -6.72 -11.26 -18.55
C VAL A 8 -5.56 -12.24 -18.41
N LEU A 9 -4.37 -11.73 -18.16
CA LEU A 9 -3.15 -12.50 -17.91
C LEU A 9 -2.91 -12.54 -16.40
N ILE A 10 -2.72 -13.74 -15.82
CA ILE A 10 -2.54 -13.91 -14.37
C ILE A 10 -1.13 -14.42 -14.09
N ASN A 11 -0.48 -13.89 -13.05
CA ASN A 11 0.83 -14.33 -12.57
C ASN A 11 0.89 -14.44 -11.04
N ASP A 12 0.51 -15.59 -10.49
CA ASP A 12 0.60 -15.83 -9.04
C ASP A 12 1.99 -16.26 -8.55
N ASN A 13 2.94 -16.46 -9.47
CA ASN A 13 4.34 -16.71 -9.16
C ASN A 13 5.12 -15.39 -9.13
N ASN A 14 4.77 -14.54 -8.17
CA ASN A 14 5.32 -13.21 -8.00
C ASN A 14 6.17 -13.08 -6.73
N LEU A 15 6.83 -11.94 -6.59
CA LEU A 15 7.61 -11.60 -5.40
C LEU A 15 6.66 -11.46 -4.21
N LYS A 16 6.92 -12.18 -3.12
CA LYS A 16 6.15 -12.06 -1.88
C LYS A 16 6.96 -12.56 -0.69
N PRO A 17 6.70 -12.05 0.53
CA PRO A 17 7.35 -12.52 1.73
C PRO A 17 7.12 -14.02 2.01
N GLY A 18 8.11 -14.70 2.56
CA GLY A 18 8.03 -16.15 2.85
C GLY A 18 6.96 -16.56 3.88
N HIS A 19 6.46 -15.64 4.71
CA HIS A 19 5.39 -15.93 5.68
C HIS A 19 3.99 -15.97 5.06
N VAL A 20 3.82 -15.55 3.81
CA VAL A 20 2.58 -15.70 3.05
C VAL A 20 2.48 -17.17 2.63
N LYS A 21 2.15 -18.02 3.61
CA LYS A 21 2.20 -19.50 3.53
C LYS A 21 1.04 -20.12 2.75
N LEU A 22 -0.10 -19.44 2.68
CA LEU A 22 -1.21 -19.83 1.81
C LEU A 22 -1.01 -19.14 0.46
N PRO A 23 -1.07 -19.87 -0.67
CA PRO A 23 -0.96 -19.23 -1.98
C PRO A 23 -2.20 -18.36 -2.20
N ALA A 24 -2.07 -17.05 -1.94
CA ALA A 24 -3.05 -16.10 -2.44
C ALA A 24 -3.03 -16.17 -3.97
N MET A 25 -4.19 -16.42 -4.58
CA MET A 25 -4.39 -16.43 -6.03
C MET A 25 -4.80 -15.06 -6.53
N ASN A 26 -4.67 -14.79 -7.83
CA ASN A 26 -5.01 -13.50 -8.46
C ASN A 26 -4.28 -12.30 -7.80
N THR A 27 -3.07 -12.54 -7.32
CA THR A 27 -2.25 -11.54 -6.65
C THR A 27 -1.52 -10.62 -7.62
N GLU A 28 -1.34 -11.06 -8.86
CA GLU A 28 -0.89 -10.20 -9.95
C GLU A 28 -1.59 -10.58 -11.24
N PHE A 29 -2.14 -9.59 -11.94
CA PHE A 29 -2.80 -9.79 -13.21
C PHE A 29 -2.79 -8.53 -14.08
N TRP A 30 -3.00 -8.72 -15.38
CA TRP A 30 -3.04 -7.69 -16.39
C TRP A 30 -4.29 -7.85 -17.25
N VAL A 31 -5.17 -6.84 -17.20
CA VAL A 31 -6.37 -6.70 -18.03
C VAL A 31 -6.04 -5.83 -19.23
N LYS A 32 -6.13 -6.42 -20.42
CA LYS A 32 -5.96 -5.70 -21.69
C LYS A 32 -7.30 -5.31 -22.29
N ARG A 33 -7.37 -4.07 -22.75
CA ARG A 33 -8.56 -3.42 -23.35
C ARG A 33 -8.17 -2.60 -24.58
N ASP A 34 -7.02 -2.88 -25.17
CA ASP A 34 -6.44 -2.21 -26.35
C ASP A 34 -6.24 -0.69 -26.15
N LYS A 35 -5.85 -0.27 -24.94
CA LYS A 35 -5.55 1.13 -24.64
C LYS A 35 -4.07 1.42 -24.80
N LYS A 36 -3.75 2.69 -25.04
CA LYS A 36 -2.37 3.17 -25.13
C LYS A 36 -1.77 3.57 -23.78
N GLU A 37 -2.59 3.59 -22.73
CA GLU A 37 -2.19 3.96 -21.39
C GLU A 37 -2.55 2.84 -20.43
N CYS A 38 -1.77 2.69 -19.36
CA CYS A 38 -1.97 1.64 -18.37
C CYS A 38 -1.99 2.21 -16.94
N THR A 39 -3.00 1.82 -16.17
CA THR A 39 -3.04 2.03 -14.72
C THR A 39 -2.45 0.81 -14.02
N VAL A 40 -1.38 1.04 -13.28
CA VAL A 40 -0.60 0.03 -12.57
C VAL A 40 -0.80 0.24 -11.07
N VAL A 41 -1.34 -0.75 -10.39
CA VAL A 41 -1.71 -0.66 -8.97
C VAL A 41 -0.90 -1.67 -8.16
N LEU A 42 -0.17 -1.18 -7.16
CA LEU A 42 0.58 -2.01 -6.22
C LEU A 42 0.10 -1.83 -4.79
N GLY A 43 -0.01 -2.92 -4.02
CA GLY A 43 -0.38 -2.82 -2.60
C GLY A 43 -0.47 -4.15 -1.86
N GLU A 44 -1.27 -4.17 -0.80
CA GLU A 44 -1.52 -5.35 0.03
C GLU A 44 -3.00 -5.76 0.05
N SER A 45 -3.48 -6.38 1.14
CA SER A 45 -4.84 -6.92 1.29
C SER A 45 -5.97 -5.95 0.96
N TRP A 46 -5.84 -4.65 1.23
CA TRP A 46 -6.86 -3.67 0.85
C TRP A 46 -6.88 -3.39 -0.64
N THR A 47 -5.72 -3.42 -1.29
CA THR A 47 -5.65 -3.31 -2.75
C THR A 47 -6.12 -4.59 -3.42
N TYR A 48 -5.83 -5.73 -2.81
CA TYR A 48 -6.27 -7.05 -3.26
C TYR A 48 -7.78 -7.26 -3.19
N GLY A 49 -8.50 -6.55 -2.31
CA GLY A 49 -9.94 -6.72 -2.10
C GLY A 49 -10.29 -7.74 -1.01
N GLU A 50 -9.44 -7.90 0.00
CA GLU A 50 -9.76 -8.76 1.15
C GLU A 50 -11.06 -8.30 1.83
N SER A 51 -11.96 -9.23 2.14
CA SER A 51 -13.32 -9.01 2.66
C SER A 51 -14.39 -8.56 1.66
N LEU A 52 -14.07 -8.43 0.37
CA LEU A 52 -15.10 -8.47 -0.66
C LEU A 52 -15.76 -9.85 -0.71
N GLU A 53 -17.00 -9.92 -1.19
CA GLU A 53 -17.73 -11.18 -1.28
C GLU A 53 -16.94 -12.22 -2.09
N GLY A 54 -16.79 -13.44 -1.56
CA GLY A 54 -15.99 -14.49 -2.21
C GLY A 54 -14.47 -14.36 -2.03
N ILE A 55 -13.96 -13.30 -1.38
CA ILE A 55 -12.52 -13.08 -1.16
C ILE A 55 -12.19 -13.13 0.34
N ALA A 56 -11.44 -14.16 0.72
CA ALA A 56 -10.88 -14.31 2.05
C ALA A 56 -9.61 -15.18 1.95
N SER A 57 -8.46 -14.54 1.75
CA SER A 57 -7.21 -15.24 1.41
C SER A 57 -6.77 -16.20 2.52
N ALA A 58 -6.96 -15.81 3.79
CA ALA A 58 -6.70 -16.64 4.96
C ALA A 58 -7.60 -17.89 5.04
N LYS A 59 -8.71 -17.91 4.31
CA LYS A 59 -9.67 -19.02 4.22
C LYS A 59 -9.61 -19.75 2.87
N GLY A 60 -8.64 -19.43 2.02
CA GLY A 60 -8.52 -20.04 0.70
C GLY A 60 -9.63 -19.66 -0.28
N LYS A 61 -10.27 -18.49 -0.10
CA LYS A 61 -11.32 -17.99 -0.98
C LYS A 61 -10.80 -16.87 -1.85
N TYR A 62 -10.96 -17.02 -3.17
CA TYR A 62 -10.45 -16.12 -4.18
C TYR A 62 -11.51 -15.94 -5.26
N ASP A 63 -11.75 -14.70 -5.68
CA ASP A 63 -12.72 -14.39 -6.72
C ASP A 63 -12.19 -13.24 -7.59
N LEU A 64 -11.61 -13.59 -8.74
CA LEU A 64 -11.04 -12.61 -9.67
C LEU A 64 -12.12 -11.68 -10.23
N ASP A 65 -13.31 -12.20 -10.50
CA ASP A 65 -14.39 -11.40 -11.06
C ASP A 65 -14.85 -10.34 -10.06
N MET A 66 -14.92 -10.70 -8.77
CA MET A 66 -15.16 -9.74 -7.70
C MET A 66 -14.07 -8.66 -7.62
N GLN A 67 -12.78 -9.04 -7.71
CA GLN A 67 -11.67 -8.07 -7.74
C GLN A 67 -11.79 -7.10 -8.92
N LEU A 68 -12.05 -7.62 -10.11
CA LEU A 68 -12.20 -6.85 -11.35
C LEU A 68 -13.46 -5.99 -11.39
N ARG A 69 -14.41 -6.16 -10.47
CA ARG A 69 -15.63 -5.34 -10.41
C ARG A 69 -15.59 -4.32 -9.31
N ASN A 70 -14.95 -4.63 -8.20
CA ASN A 70 -15.14 -3.90 -6.96
C ASN A 70 -13.83 -3.42 -6.32
N CYS A 71 -12.64 -3.80 -6.79
CA CYS A 71 -11.40 -3.21 -6.27
C CYS A 71 -11.24 -1.75 -6.72
N TRP A 72 -10.66 -0.93 -5.85
CA TRP A 72 -10.54 0.51 -6.06
C TRP A 72 -9.64 0.82 -7.27
N GLY A 73 -8.62 -0.02 -7.52
CA GLY A 73 -7.71 0.13 -8.66
C GLY A 73 -8.42 -0.07 -10.00
N THR A 74 -9.41 -0.97 -10.03
CA THR A 74 -10.26 -1.18 -11.21
C THR A 74 -11.15 0.03 -11.47
N GLU A 75 -11.69 0.64 -10.41
CA GLU A 75 -12.48 1.87 -10.53
C GLU A 75 -11.64 3.01 -11.11
N VAL A 76 -10.40 3.19 -10.64
CA VAL A 76 -9.47 4.20 -11.17
C VAL A 76 -9.15 3.95 -12.65
N ALA A 77 -8.79 2.71 -13.03
CA ALA A 77 -8.51 2.35 -14.41
C ALA A 77 -9.74 2.49 -15.33
N THR A 78 -10.94 2.29 -14.79
CA THR A 78 -12.19 2.54 -15.52
C THR A 78 -12.39 4.03 -15.77
N MET A 79 -12.17 4.89 -14.77
CA MET A 79 -12.32 6.35 -14.91
C MET A 79 -11.25 6.99 -15.81
N LEU A 80 -10.02 6.44 -15.85
CA LEU A 80 -8.97 6.89 -16.76
C LEU A 80 -9.10 6.30 -18.17
N ASP A 81 -9.96 5.30 -18.35
CA ASP A 81 -10.07 4.53 -19.59
C ASP A 81 -8.74 3.90 -20.07
N THR A 82 -8.00 3.26 -19.16
CA THR A 82 -6.68 2.65 -19.36
C THR A 82 -6.71 1.12 -19.30
N ASP A 83 -5.72 0.44 -19.90
CA ASP A 83 -5.44 -0.95 -19.52
C ASP A 83 -5.09 -1.03 -18.03
N TYR A 84 -5.28 -2.18 -17.39
CA TYR A 84 -5.14 -2.29 -15.94
C TYR A 84 -4.17 -3.40 -15.55
N TYR A 85 -3.21 -3.08 -14.69
CA TYR A 85 -2.29 -4.04 -14.11
C TYR A 85 -2.36 -3.94 -12.58
N GLN A 86 -2.49 -5.08 -11.91
CA GLN A 86 -2.43 -5.15 -10.45
C GLN A 86 -1.29 -6.06 -9.99
N TYR A 87 -0.61 -5.63 -8.93
CA TYR A 87 0.19 -6.49 -8.04
C TYR A 87 -0.23 -6.19 -6.59
N ALA A 88 -1.00 -7.08 -5.98
CA ALA A 88 -1.48 -6.92 -4.62
C ALA A 88 -1.42 -8.26 -3.87
N VAL A 89 -0.64 -8.30 -2.79
CA VAL A 89 -0.45 -9.52 -2.00
C VAL A 89 -0.99 -9.31 -0.58
N PRO A 90 -2.00 -10.06 -0.12
CA PRO A 90 -2.45 -9.98 1.27
C PRO A 90 -1.33 -10.29 2.26
N GLY A 91 -1.10 -9.39 3.22
CA GLY A 91 -0.03 -9.54 4.21
C GLY A 91 1.38 -9.20 3.70
N ASN A 92 1.47 -8.49 2.56
CA ASN A 92 2.74 -7.96 2.04
C ASN A 92 3.36 -6.90 2.95
N ASN A 93 4.58 -6.48 2.61
CA ASN A 93 5.30 -5.37 3.24
C ASN A 93 5.80 -4.38 2.17
N ASN A 94 6.28 -3.21 2.60
CA ASN A 94 6.74 -2.17 1.68
C ASN A 94 7.97 -2.63 0.89
N PHE A 95 8.88 -3.40 1.49
CA PHE A 95 10.07 -3.88 0.77
C PHE A 95 9.71 -4.62 -0.53
N TYR A 96 8.79 -5.58 -0.46
CA TYR A 96 8.34 -6.35 -1.63
C TYR A 96 7.46 -5.54 -2.59
N VAL A 97 6.59 -4.66 -2.07
CA VAL A 97 5.79 -3.73 -2.88
C VAL A 97 6.69 -2.85 -3.74
N PHE A 98 7.69 -2.21 -3.14
CA PHE A 98 8.57 -1.28 -3.85
C PHE A 98 9.54 -2.01 -4.78
N THR A 99 10.10 -3.16 -4.36
CA THR A 99 10.98 -3.98 -5.22
C THR A 99 10.26 -4.46 -6.49
N SER A 100 8.95 -4.66 -6.42
CA SER A 100 8.16 -5.09 -7.58
C SER A 100 7.99 -4.00 -8.64
N VAL A 101 8.10 -2.71 -8.26
CA VAL A 101 7.91 -1.57 -9.17
C VAL A 101 8.85 -1.67 -10.37
N HIS A 102 10.15 -1.87 -10.16
CA HIS A 102 11.13 -1.89 -11.26
C HIS A 102 10.85 -2.99 -12.28
N ARG A 103 10.56 -4.21 -11.80
CA ARG A 103 10.21 -5.35 -12.67
C ARG A 103 8.97 -5.05 -13.50
N ILE A 104 7.94 -4.50 -12.87
CA ILE A 104 6.65 -4.20 -13.52
C ILE A 104 6.82 -3.08 -14.55
N LEU A 105 7.53 -2.00 -14.20
CA LEU A 105 7.77 -0.89 -15.13
C LEU A 105 8.64 -1.32 -16.31
N LYS A 106 9.66 -2.17 -16.11
CA LYS A 106 10.45 -2.75 -17.22
C LYS A 106 9.60 -3.53 -18.22
N LEU A 107 8.55 -4.20 -17.75
CA LEU A 107 7.62 -4.92 -18.59
C LEU A 107 6.66 -3.97 -19.32
N LEU A 108 6.09 -2.99 -18.62
CA LEU A 108 4.94 -2.23 -19.11
C LEU A 108 5.34 -0.91 -19.78
N SER A 109 6.33 -0.19 -19.27
CA SER A 109 6.72 1.13 -19.79
C SER A 109 7.01 1.14 -21.30
N PRO A 110 7.67 0.12 -21.90
CA PRO A 110 7.88 0.07 -23.35
C PRO A 110 6.61 -0.17 -24.19
N LEU A 111 5.49 -0.57 -23.57
CA LEU A 111 4.27 -0.99 -24.26
C LEU A 111 3.17 0.08 -24.25
N TYR A 112 3.34 1.14 -23.46
CA TYR A 112 2.32 2.15 -23.23
C TYR A 112 2.89 3.57 -23.41
N ASP A 113 2.06 4.49 -23.90
CA ASP A 113 2.38 5.90 -24.01
C ASP A 113 2.51 6.56 -22.62
N THR A 114 1.65 6.14 -21.68
CA THR A 114 1.64 6.61 -20.28
C THR A 114 1.39 5.43 -19.33
N VAL A 115 2.14 5.38 -18.22
CA VAL A 115 1.91 4.47 -17.10
C VAL A 115 1.55 5.26 -15.85
N TYR A 116 0.31 5.09 -15.38
CA TYR A 116 -0.18 5.62 -14.11
C TYR A 116 0.15 4.65 -12.97
N LEU A 117 1.24 4.91 -12.25
CA LEU A 117 1.72 4.07 -11.17
C LEU A 117 1.11 4.48 -9.83
N LEU A 118 0.26 3.63 -9.24
CA LEU A 118 -0.42 3.86 -7.98
C LEU A 118 0.10 2.89 -6.93
N VAL A 119 0.82 3.38 -5.93
CA VAL A 119 1.46 2.54 -4.90
C VAL A 119 0.84 2.79 -3.54
N GLN A 120 0.19 1.77 -3.01
CA GLN A 120 -0.32 1.74 -1.66
C GLN A 120 0.76 1.20 -0.70
N MET A 121 1.28 2.08 0.16
CA MET A 121 2.21 1.71 1.21
C MET A 121 1.48 1.04 2.37
N THR A 122 2.17 0.09 2.98
CA THR A 122 1.78 -0.57 4.23
C THR A 122 2.35 0.19 5.43
N GLU A 123 1.97 -0.22 6.64
CA GLU A 123 2.53 0.32 7.87
C GLU A 123 4.00 -0.10 8.07
N PRO A 124 4.83 0.74 8.70
CA PRO A 124 6.29 0.64 8.60
C PRO A 124 6.89 -0.53 9.40
N SER A 125 6.10 -1.28 10.17
CA SER A 125 6.63 -2.42 10.94
C SER A 125 6.70 -3.74 10.16
N ARG A 126 6.13 -3.80 8.97
CA ARG A 126 5.91 -5.05 8.24
C ARG A 126 7.20 -5.68 7.71
N GLU A 127 8.31 -4.96 7.73
CA GLU A 127 9.60 -5.48 7.30
C GLU A 127 10.34 -6.29 8.38
N ASP A 128 9.90 -6.26 9.65
CA ASP A 128 10.53 -6.97 10.78
C ASP A 128 10.69 -8.49 10.52
N ILE A 129 9.66 -9.07 9.92
CA ILE A 129 9.61 -10.48 9.53
C ILE A 129 10.57 -10.87 8.39
N VAL A 130 11.12 -9.90 7.65
CA VAL A 130 12.01 -10.11 6.50
C VAL A 130 13.37 -9.44 6.68
N ILE A 131 13.76 -9.08 7.91
CA ILE A 131 15.03 -8.40 8.21
C ILE A 131 16.24 -9.09 7.55
N ASN A 132 16.27 -10.43 7.55
CA ASN A 132 17.37 -11.19 6.93
C ASN A 132 17.48 -10.96 5.42
N GLU A 133 16.37 -10.68 4.74
CA GLU A 133 16.29 -10.41 3.31
C GLU A 133 16.67 -8.96 2.99
N LEU A 134 16.63 -8.06 3.98
CA LEU A 134 17.05 -6.67 3.83
C LEU A 134 18.58 -6.52 3.74
N LYS A 135 19.38 -7.59 3.82
CA LYS A 135 20.84 -7.49 3.82
C LYS A 135 21.33 -6.77 2.56
N GLY A 136 21.97 -5.61 2.76
CA GLY A 136 22.46 -4.73 1.69
C GLY A 136 21.43 -3.71 1.18
N HIS A 137 20.17 -3.82 1.60
CA HIS A 137 19.14 -2.81 1.37
C HIS A 137 19.25 -1.68 2.41
N PRO A 138 19.02 -0.40 2.06
CA PRO A 138 19.11 0.70 3.01
C PRO A 138 18.19 0.57 4.23
N LEU A 139 17.06 -0.14 4.11
CA LEU A 139 16.17 -0.43 5.25
C LEU A 139 16.84 -1.26 6.35
N ALA A 140 17.87 -2.06 6.06
CA ALA A 140 18.52 -2.88 7.09
C ALA A 140 19.11 -2.04 8.24
N LYS A 141 19.56 -0.80 7.96
CA LYS A 141 20.10 0.09 8.99
C LYS A 141 19.06 0.44 10.07
N LEU A 142 17.77 0.41 9.72
CA LEU A 142 16.67 0.64 10.67
C LEU A 142 16.49 -0.50 11.68
N TYR A 143 17.21 -1.60 11.49
CA TYR A 143 17.27 -2.74 12.39
C TYR A 143 18.70 -2.98 12.91
N ASP A 144 19.57 -1.96 12.80
CA ASP A 144 20.88 -1.94 13.42
C ASP A 144 20.82 -1.24 14.79
N ARG A 145 21.29 -1.92 15.85
CA ARG A 145 21.16 -1.43 17.23
C ARG A 145 21.95 -0.15 17.49
N GLU A 146 23.12 0.00 16.87
CA GLU A 146 23.99 1.18 17.06
C GLU A 146 23.45 2.39 16.32
N TYR A 147 22.85 2.18 15.15
CA TYR A 147 22.23 3.25 14.38
C TYR A 147 20.98 3.78 15.08
N VAL A 148 20.04 2.89 15.45
CA VAL A 148 18.72 3.30 15.97
C VAL A 148 18.77 3.94 17.36
N GLN A 149 19.86 3.76 18.12
CA GLN A 149 20.01 4.43 19.43
C GLN A 149 20.03 5.96 19.35
N THR A 150 20.29 6.50 18.15
CA THR A 150 20.32 7.94 17.87
C THR A 150 18.97 8.49 17.44
N LEU A 151 18.00 7.63 17.15
CA LEU A 151 16.70 8.00 16.59
C LEU A 151 15.63 7.97 17.67
N THR A 152 14.62 8.83 17.54
CA THR A 152 13.32 8.59 18.20
C THR A 152 12.46 7.66 17.35
N VAL A 153 11.40 7.09 17.94
CA VAL A 153 10.42 6.28 17.16
C VAL A 153 9.83 7.07 15.99
N LYS A 154 9.61 8.39 16.17
CA LYS A 154 9.15 9.26 15.09
C LYS A 154 10.19 9.36 13.98
N ASP A 155 11.44 9.63 14.33
CA ASP A 155 12.53 9.76 13.35
C ASP A 155 12.75 8.45 12.59
N TRP A 156 12.57 7.31 13.27
CA TRP A 156 12.60 5.99 12.64
C TRP A 156 11.50 5.83 11.58
N CYS A 157 10.27 6.26 11.87
CA CYS A 157 9.16 6.20 10.90
C CYS A 157 9.42 7.11 9.68
N VAL A 158 9.95 8.31 9.92
CA VAL A 158 10.33 9.25 8.84
C VAL A 158 11.42 8.66 7.96
N GLU A 159 12.46 8.07 8.57
CA GLU A 159 13.58 7.45 7.84
C GLU A 159 13.14 6.21 7.04
N ASN A 160 12.22 5.40 7.58
CA ASN A 160 11.61 4.26 6.87
C ASN A 160 10.92 4.74 5.58
N GLU A 161 10.10 5.78 5.69
CA GLU A 161 9.43 6.38 4.53
C GLU A 161 10.42 6.98 3.55
N ASP A 162 11.42 7.72 4.03
CA ASP A 162 12.43 8.36 3.17
C ASP A 162 13.18 7.36 2.32
N ILE A 163 13.59 6.23 2.89
CA ILE A 163 14.28 5.16 2.17
C ILE A 163 13.39 4.62 1.06
N LEU A 164 12.13 4.31 1.37
CA LEU A 164 11.17 3.73 0.40
C LEU A 164 10.83 4.72 -0.72
N LEU A 165 10.54 5.98 -0.36
CA LEU A 165 10.18 7.02 -1.31
C LEU A 165 11.37 7.44 -2.19
N THR A 166 12.58 7.45 -1.65
CA THR A 166 13.81 7.65 -2.43
C THR A 166 14.05 6.49 -3.39
N TYR A 167 13.87 5.24 -2.92
CA TYR A 167 13.95 4.07 -3.79
C TYR A 167 12.95 4.16 -4.96
N LEU A 168 11.70 4.56 -4.69
CA LEU A 168 10.71 4.78 -5.75
C LEU A 168 11.12 5.88 -6.71
N LYS A 169 11.56 7.04 -6.19
CA LYS A 169 12.05 8.17 -7.00
C LYS A 169 13.13 7.72 -7.98
N ASP A 170 14.13 7.01 -7.49
CA ASP A 170 15.26 6.56 -8.30
C ASP A 170 14.80 5.52 -9.33
N THR A 171 13.90 4.61 -8.93
CA THR A 171 13.33 3.60 -9.82
C THR A 171 12.52 4.23 -10.96
N ILE A 172 11.64 5.20 -10.67
CA ILE A 172 10.80 5.81 -11.71
C ILE A 172 11.61 6.73 -12.63
N ALA A 173 12.75 7.27 -12.18
CA ALA A 173 13.62 8.11 -13.00
C ALA A 173 14.26 7.36 -14.18
N GLU A 174 14.27 6.02 -14.15
CA GLU A 174 14.69 5.17 -15.29
C GLU A 174 13.67 5.19 -16.44
N PHE A 175 12.45 5.70 -16.22
CA PHE A 175 11.35 5.67 -17.19
C PHE A 175 10.81 7.07 -17.45
N ASN A 176 10.55 7.40 -18.72
CA ASN A 176 10.15 8.76 -19.12
C ASN A 176 8.62 8.98 -19.18
N ASN A 177 7.83 7.92 -19.02
CA ASN A 177 6.38 7.91 -19.22
C ASN A 177 5.58 7.50 -17.98
N VAL A 178 6.16 7.64 -16.78
CA VAL A 178 5.53 7.21 -15.52
C VAL A 178 4.99 8.41 -14.74
N LYS A 179 3.71 8.36 -14.38
CA LYS A 179 3.07 9.29 -13.45
C LYS A 179 2.74 8.55 -12.17
N ALA A 180 3.51 8.81 -11.12
CA ALA A 180 3.41 8.06 -9.88
C ALA A 180 2.57 8.79 -8.81
N THR A 181 1.80 8.02 -8.06
CA THR A 181 1.02 8.46 -6.90
C THR A 181 1.15 7.44 -5.76
N VAL A 182 1.41 7.91 -4.55
CA VAL A 182 1.67 7.08 -3.36
C VAL A 182 0.84 7.54 -2.18
N TRP A 183 0.39 6.60 -1.34
CA TRP A 183 -0.27 6.90 -0.06
C TRP A 183 -0.11 5.74 0.92
N LYS A 184 -0.64 5.91 2.13
CA LYS A 184 -0.75 4.87 3.16
C LYS A 184 -2.22 4.66 3.57
N ASN A 185 -2.57 3.44 3.95
CA ASN A 185 -3.96 3.11 4.34
C ASN A 185 -4.30 3.50 5.78
N PHE A 186 -3.43 3.15 6.72
CA PHE A 186 -3.67 3.26 8.17
C PHE A 186 -2.75 4.24 8.89
N CYS A 187 -1.71 4.71 8.21
CA CYS A 187 -0.66 5.48 8.85
C CYS A 187 -0.40 6.75 8.06
N THR A 188 -0.20 7.86 8.75
CA THR A 188 0.09 9.12 8.09
C THR A 188 1.51 9.09 7.53
N VAL A 189 1.69 9.61 6.30
CA VAL A 189 3.03 9.84 5.73
C VAL A 189 3.67 11.03 6.45
N GLN A 190 4.70 10.76 7.23
CA GLN A 190 5.43 11.73 8.05
C GLN A 190 6.45 12.55 7.26
N ASN A 191 6.98 11.98 6.19
CA ASN A 191 7.98 12.61 5.35
C ASN A 191 7.36 13.79 4.56
N ASP A 192 7.98 14.96 4.68
CA ASP A 192 7.58 16.23 4.06
C ASP A 192 8.47 16.63 2.88
N LYS A 193 9.46 15.81 2.51
CA LYS A 193 10.28 16.03 1.33
C LYS A 193 9.41 16.08 0.07
N ASP A 194 9.84 16.95 -0.84
CA ASP A 194 9.22 17.06 -2.15
C ASP A 194 9.81 15.99 -3.09
N TYR A 195 8.92 15.20 -3.69
CA TYR A 195 9.27 14.18 -4.66
C TYR A 195 8.61 14.54 -5.99
N ASN A 196 9.17 14.06 -7.10
CA ASN A 196 8.63 14.24 -8.45
C ASN A 196 7.38 13.37 -8.72
N PHE A 197 6.66 12.98 -7.67
CA PHE A 197 5.46 12.17 -7.73
C PHE A 197 4.49 12.61 -6.64
N LYS A 198 3.20 12.31 -6.84
CA LYS A 198 2.15 12.73 -5.92
C LYS A 198 2.16 11.87 -4.65
N ILE A 199 2.13 12.51 -3.48
CA ILE A 199 1.81 11.84 -2.22
C ILE A 199 0.42 12.29 -1.76
N ILE A 200 -0.52 11.36 -1.64
CA ILE A 200 -1.82 11.64 -1.02
C ILE A 200 -1.63 11.57 0.50
N LYS A 201 -1.78 12.73 1.16
CA LYS A 201 -1.59 12.86 2.61
C LYS A 201 -2.73 12.27 3.43
N GLU A 202 -3.96 12.37 2.93
CA GLU A 202 -5.12 11.73 3.55
C GLU A 202 -5.01 10.21 3.39
N THR A 203 -5.06 9.50 4.51
CA THR A 203 -5.09 8.04 4.51
C THR A 203 -6.46 7.50 4.15
N TRP A 204 -6.53 6.27 3.65
CA TRP A 204 -7.82 5.65 3.34
C TRP A 204 -8.70 5.50 4.59
N ILE A 205 -8.14 5.20 5.77
CA ILE A 205 -8.94 5.13 6.99
C ILE A 205 -9.49 6.51 7.42
N GLU A 206 -8.73 7.60 7.27
CA GLU A 206 -9.21 8.95 7.57
C GLU A 206 -10.32 9.38 6.61
N TYR A 207 -10.13 9.13 5.31
CA TYR A 207 -11.16 9.38 4.31
C TYR A 207 -12.45 8.59 4.64
N SER A 208 -12.31 7.30 4.93
CA SER A 208 -13.43 6.42 5.27
C SER A 208 -14.15 6.89 6.54
N ALA A 209 -13.41 7.30 7.56
CA ALA A 209 -13.98 7.86 8.77
C ALA A 209 -14.77 9.15 8.48
N LYS A 210 -14.17 10.07 7.72
CA LYS A 210 -14.75 11.36 7.35
C LYS A 210 -16.10 11.22 6.66
N ILE A 211 -16.20 10.34 5.65
CA ILE A 211 -17.47 10.12 4.93
C ILE A 211 -18.53 9.41 5.78
N ASN A 212 -18.13 8.71 6.84
CA ASN A 212 -19.04 8.08 7.80
C ASN A 212 -19.35 9.00 9.00
N GLY A 213 -18.98 10.28 8.96
CA GLY A 213 -19.25 11.24 10.02
C GLY A 213 -18.34 11.13 11.25
N PHE A 214 -17.23 10.40 11.14
CA PHE A 214 -16.21 10.31 12.18
C PHE A 214 -15.05 11.26 11.89
N LYS A 215 -14.42 11.77 12.96
CA LYS A 215 -13.15 12.49 12.88
C LYS A 215 -12.09 11.65 13.57
N ILE A 216 -11.14 11.14 12.79
CA ILE A 216 -9.95 10.46 13.30
C ILE A 216 -8.72 11.08 12.65
N GLU A 217 -7.56 10.86 13.28
CA GLU A 217 -6.25 11.13 12.70
C GLU A 217 -5.50 9.80 12.67
N SER A 218 -4.87 9.50 11.53
CA SER A 218 -4.08 8.29 11.40
C SER A 218 -2.78 8.40 12.20
N PRO A 219 -2.38 7.34 12.93
CA PRO A 219 -1.12 7.30 13.63
C PRO A 219 0.06 7.19 12.66
N ASP A 220 1.29 7.31 13.14
CA ASP A 220 2.51 7.18 12.35
C ASP A 220 2.87 5.70 12.13
N PHE A 221 2.42 4.83 13.06
CA PHE A 221 2.49 3.38 13.02
C PHE A 221 1.21 2.78 13.60
N TYR A 222 0.85 1.54 13.23
CA TYR A 222 -0.42 0.94 13.67
C TYR A 222 -0.26 -0.27 14.58
N ASN A 223 0.82 -1.03 14.43
CA ASN A 223 0.99 -2.32 15.10
C ASN A 223 1.56 -2.17 16.51
N VAL A 224 0.68 -2.18 17.52
CA VAL A 224 1.05 -2.04 18.94
C VAL A 224 1.92 -3.21 19.43
N ARG A 225 1.72 -4.42 18.88
CA ARG A 225 2.54 -5.59 19.23
C ARG A 225 3.96 -5.41 18.73
N TRP A 226 4.13 -4.94 17.50
CA TRP A 226 5.44 -4.58 16.97
C TRP A 226 6.08 -3.51 17.85
N LEU A 227 5.39 -2.42 18.19
CA LEU A 227 5.97 -1.37 19.02
C LEU A 227 6.56 -1.94 20.31
N LYS A 228 5.81 -2.81 21.01
CA LYS A 228 6.31 -3.47 22.22
C LYS A 228 7.58 -4.28 21.97
N THR A 229 7.59 -5.13 20.94
CA THR A 229 8.76 -5.96 20.59
C THR A 229 9.94 -5.08 20.19
N PHE A 230 9.72 -4.12 19.30
CA PHE A 230 10.71 -3.20 18.78
C PHE A 230 11.39 -2.40 19.90
N LEU A 231 10.62 -1.86 20.85
CA LEU A 231 11.17 -1.11 21.99
C LEU A 231 11.94 -1.98 22.99
N ASN A 232 11.67 -3.28 23.05
CA ASN A 232 12.44 -4.22 23.88
C ASN A 232 13.77 -4.61 23.20
N ASP A 233 13.72 -4.80 21.89
CA ASP A 233 14.84 -5.34 21.12
C ASP A 233 15.79 -4.26 20.64
N TYR A 234 15.30 -3.04 20.38
CA TYR A 234 16.08 -1.95 19.81
C TYR A 234 16.13 -0.73 20.75
N PRO A 235 17.33 -0.15 20.99
CA PRO A 235 17.52 0.94 21.95
C PRO A 235 17.09 2.32 21.41
N VAL A 236 15.98 2.39 20.66
CA VAL A 236 15.46 3.66 20.11
C VAL A 236 15.00 4.61 21.23
N ILE A 237 15.15 5.92 21.02
CA ILE A 237 14.78 6.94 21.99
C ILE A 237 13.25 6.99 22.13
N GLN A 238 12.76 6.70 23.33
CA GLN A 238 11.34 6.69 23.66
C GLN A 238 10.90 8.06 24.19
N LYS A 239 9.95 8.69 23.49
CA LYS A 239 9.27 9.91 23.96
C LYS A 239 7.87 9.55 24.43
N THR A 240 7.68 9.33 25.74
CA THR A 240 6.42 8.84 26.33
C THR A 240 5.18 9.60 25.85
N LYS A 241 5.24 10.95 25.81
CA LYS A 241 4.13 11.78 25.33
C LYS A 241 3.74 11.44 23.88
N TYR A 242 4.73 11.32 23.00
CA TYR A 242 4.50 10.95 21.61
C TYR A 242 3.90 9.55 21.50
N LEU A 243 4.41 8.57 22.25
CA LEU A 243 3.87 7.21 22.24
C LEU A 243 2.41 7.16 22.69
N HIS A 244 2.04 7.91 23.74
CA HIS A 244 0.64 8.00 24.17
C HIS A 244 -0.26 8.62 23.09
N GLU A 245 0.17 9.72 22.47
CA GLU A 245 -0.58 10.35 21.36
C GLU A 245 -0.82 9.37 20.20
N GLN A 246 0.18 8.54 19.86
CA GLN A 246 0.05 7.53 18.82
C GLN A 246 -0.90 6.39 19.23
N LEU A 247 -0.84 5.94 20.50
CA LEU A 247 -1.76 4.93 21.01
C LEU A 247 -3.22 5.42 21.04
N ASP A 248 -3.46 6.68 21.40
CA ASP A 248 -4.79 7.30 21.36
C ASP A 248 -5.34 7.33 19.93
N LYS A 249 -4.50 7.66 18.93
CA LYS A 249 -4.86 7.60 17.50
C LYS A 249 -5.20 6.17 17.05
N ILE A 250 -4.37 5.19 17.41
CA ILE A 250 -4.63 3.77 17.11
C ILE A 250 -5.96 3.32 17.73
N GLN A 251 -6.24 3.71 18.98
CA GLN A 251 -7.49 3.39 19.64
C GLN A 251 -8.69 4.03 18.93
N ALA A 252 -8.59 5.30 18.52
CA ALA A 252 -9.63 5.99 17.77
C ALA A 252 -9.91 5.31 16.42
N SER A 253 -8.86 4.95 15.66
CA SER A 253 -8.97 4.21 14.41
C SER A 253 -9.62 2.84 14.60
N ASN A 254 -9.21 2.07 15.61
CA ASN A 254 -9.81 0.77 15.92
C ASN A 254 -11.29 0.91 16.32
N LYS A 255 -11.63 1.94 17.10
CA LYS A 255 -13.03 2.23 17.45
C LYS A 255 -13.88 2.46 16.20
N PHE A 256 -13.36 3.21 15.22
CA PHE A 256 -14.04 3.43 13.94
C PHE A 256 -14.22 2.13 13.15
N VAL A 257 -13.14 1.36 12.92
CA VAL A 257 -13.19 0.11 12.15
C VAL A 257 -14.16 -0.90 12.76
N ASN A 258 -14.23 -0.98 14.08
CA ASN A 258 -15.14 -1.92 14.75
C ASN A 258 -16.64 -1.55 14.64
N VAL A 259 -16.96 -0.29 14.34
CA VAL A 259 -18.37 0.18 14.24
C VAL A 259 -18.79 0.49 12.80
N SER A 260 -17.84 0.60 11.87
CA SER A 260 -18.11 0.94 10.49
C SER A 260 -18.58 -0.30 9.71
N GLN A 261 -19.78 -0.23 9.13
CA GLN A 261 -20.31 -1.30 8.29
C GLN A 261 -19.55 -1.42 6.96
N ASN A 262 -19.04 -0.31 6.44
CA ASN A 262 -18.31 -0.27 5.17
C ASN A 262 -16.83 -0.66 5.34
N HIS A 263 -16.43 -1.01 6.56
CA HIS A 263 -15.03 -1.13 6.91
C HIS A 263 -14.81 -2.05 8.13
N CYS A 264 -15.01 -3.37 7.99
CA CYS A 264 -14.85 -4.32 9.10
C CYS A 264 -14.28 -5.69 8.65
N PRO A 265 -12.99 -5.99 8.92
CA PRO A 265 -11.88 -5.08 9.25
C PRO A 265 -11.27 -4.41 8.01
N HIS A 266 -11.71 -4.80 6.82
CA HIS A 266 -11.28 -4.27 5.53
C HIS A 266 -12.41 -3.50 4.84
N PRO A 267 -12.08 -2.66 3.84
CA PRO A 267 -13.07 -1.93 3.04
C PRO A 267 -14.04 -2.87 2.31
N ASP A 268 -15.32 -2.53 2.30
CA ASP A 268 -16.33 -3.19 1.46
C ASP A 268 -16.35 -2.60 0.03
N GLU A 269 -17.24 -3.12 -0.82
CA GLU A 269 -17.40 -2.63 -2.20
C GLU A 269 -17.66 -1.12 -2.28
N THR A 270 -18.45 -0.59 -1.34
CA THR A 270 -18.78 0.84 -1.30
C THR A 270 -17.54 1.66 -0.99
N ALA A 271 -16.80 1.28 0.05
CA ALA A 271 -15.56 1.93 0.48
C ALA A 271 -14.48 1.88 -0.60
N HIS A 272 -14.36 0.76 -1.32
CA HIS A 272 -13.48 0.66 -2.48
C HIS A 272 -13.85 1.65 -3.60
N LYS A 273 -15.14 1.78 -3.93
CA LYS A 273 -15.61 2.71 -4.97
C LYS A 273 -15.32 4.17 -4.64
N VAL A 274 -15.69 4.59 -3.43
CA VAL A 274 -15.47 5.98 -3.00
C VAL A 274 -13.99 6.31 -2.84
N TRP A 275 -13.17 5.35 -2.40
CA TRP A 275 -11.72 5.53 -2.36
C TRP A 275 -11.10 5.61 -3.75
N GLY A 276 -11.52 4.76 -4.69
CA GLY A 276 -11.09 4.83 -6.08
C GLY A 276 -11.37 6.22 -6.68
N LEU A 277 -12.57 6.77 -6.44
CA LEU A 277 -12.90 8.14 -6.83
C LEU A 277 -12.00 9.20 -6.18
N ASN A 278 -11.70 9.05 -4.88
CA ASN A 278 -10.81 9.95 -4.17
C ASN A 278 -9.38 9.93 -4.76
N VAL A 279 -8.83 8.74 -4.99
CA VAL A 279 -7.51 8.56 -5.62
C VAL A 279 -7.51 9.17 -7.01
N TYR A 280 -8.51 8.88 -7.84
CA TYR A 280 -8.63 9.47 -9.18
C TYR A 280 -8.65 11.01 -9.15
N ASN A 281 -9.28 11.62 -8.16
CA ASN A 281 -9.33 13.09 -8.06
C ASN A 281 -8.02 13.71 -7.57
N LEU A 282 -7.22 12.96 -6.81
CA LEU A 282 -6.01 13.46 -6.15
C LEU A 282 -4.70 13.04 -6.83
N MET A 283 -4.73 12.01 -7.67
CA MET A 283 -3.56 11.47 -8.35
C MET A 283 -2.98 12.43 -9.41
N GLU A 284 -1.73 12.17 -9.77
CA GLU A 284 -1.07 12.80 -10.91
C GLU A 284 -1.63 12.24 -12.24
N LYS A 285 -2.04 13.12 -13.17
CA LYS A 285 -2.74 12.75 -14.42
C LYS A 285 -2.00 13.10 -15.68
#